data_AF-A0A931CJB0-F1
#
_entry.id   AF-A0A931CJB0-F1
#
_cell.length_a   1.000
_cell.length_b   1.000
_cell.length_c   1.000
_cell.angle_alpha   90.00
_cell.angle_beta   90.00
_cell.angle_gamma   90.00
#
_symmetry.space_group_name_H-M   'P 1'
#
loop_
_entity.id
_entity.type
_entity.pdbx_description
1 polymer ?
#
loop_
_entity_poly.entity_id
_entity_poly.type
_entity_poly.pdbx_seq_one_letter_code
_entity_poly.pdbx_strand_id
1 'polypeptide(L)' 'MAQTRSELGPDDFTDSEAISAVARDTRGDFRLINRLFAQIERVMKINELSTITDDVIEAARSTLVVGIS' A
#
# COMPACT_ATOMS: atom_id res chain seq x y z
N MET A 1 35.24 10.60 -18.42
CA MET A 1 34.57 10.00 -17.25
C MET A 1 33.11 10.44 -17.31
N ALA A 2 32.24 9.64 -17.93
CA ALA A 2 30.82 9.94 -18.08
C ALA A 2 30.04 8.89 -17.28
N GLN A 3 29.04 9.38 -16.55
CA GLN A 3 28.37 8.71 -15.44
C GLN A 3 28.04 7.23 -15.72
N THR A 4 28.46 6.35 -14.81
CA THR A 4 27.88 5.02 -14.64
C THR A 4 26.42 5.24 -14.25
N ARG A 5 25.51 5.05 -15.21
CA ARG A 5 24.09 4.87 -14.93
C ARG A 5 24.01 3.66 -14.01
N SER A 6 23.84 3.90 -12.71
CA SER A 6 23.63 2.81 -11.75
C SER A 6 22.27 2.22 -12.09
N GLU A 7 22.27 1.05 -12.72
CA GLU A 7 21.09 0.21 -12.78
C GLU A 7 20.78 -0.18 -11.34
N LEU A 8 19.75 0.43 -10.77
CA LEU A 8 19.36 0.23 -9.38
C LEU A 8 19.10 -1.27 -9.17
N GLY A 9 19.89 -1.88 -8.29
CA GLY A 9 19.76 -3.31 -7.99
C GLY A 9 18.51 -3.57 -7.16
N PRO A 10 17.91 -4.76 -7.24
CA PRO A 10 16.71 -5.10 -6.46
C PRO A 10 16.93 -5.02 -4.93
N ASP A 11 18.18 -5.05 -4.47
CA ASP A 11 18.58 -4.95 -3.06
C ASP A 11 18.87 -3.50 -2.59
N ASP A 12 18.90 -2.53 -3.51
CA ASP A 12 19.18 -1.11 -3.20
C ASP A 12 17.97 -0.38 -2.60
N PHE A 13 16.80 -1.01 -2.59
CA PHE A 13 15.60 -0.48 -1.98
C PHE A 13 15.31 -1.21 -0.68
N THR A 14 15.46 -0.50 0.44
CA THR A 14 14.66 -0.87 1.61
C THR A 14 13.18 -0.64 1.24
N ASP A 15 12.29 -1.60 1.49
CA ASP A 15 10.86 -1.50 1.14
C ASP A 15 10.27 -0.13 1.58
N SER A 16 10.73 0.37 2.73
CA SER A 16 10.35 1.67 3.28
C SER A 16 10.78 2.89 2.43
N GLU A 17 11.98 2.89 1.86
CA GLU A 17 12.46 3.99 1.00
C GLU A 17 11.78 3.96 -0.37
N ALA A 18 11.58 2.79 -0.97
CA ALA A 18 10.81 2.64 -2.20
C ALA A 18 9.36 3.10 -2.01
N ILE A 19 8.70 2.67 -0.93
CA ILE A 19 7.34 3.11 -0.58
C ILE A 19 7.33 4.63 -0.34
N SER A 20 8.35 5.19 0.31
CA SER A 20 8.44 6.64 0.57
C SER A 20 8.65 7.46 -0.71
N ALA A 21 9.48 6.99 -1.65
CA ALA A 21 9.70 7.64 -2.93
C ALA A 21 8.42 7.61 -3.80
N VAL A 22 7.80 6.44 -3.94
CA VAL A 22 6.55 6.29 -4.69
C VAL A 22 5.40 7.05 -4.02
N ALA A 23 5.33 7.07 -2.68
CA ALA A 23 4.34 7.86 -1.95
C ALA A 23 4.56 9.36 -2.14
N ARG A 24 5.80 9.85 -2.27
CA ARG A 24 6.08 11.26 -2.59
C ARG A 24 5.66 11.59 -4.02
N ASP A 25 5.99 10.72 -4.98
CA ASP A 25 5.65 10.90 -6.39
C ASP A 25 4.14 10.86 -6.65
N THR A 26 3.41 10.04 -5.88
CA THR A 26 1.93 9.91 -5.92
C THR A 26 1.21 10.81 -4.91
N ARG A 27 1.91 11.78 -4.30
CA ARG A 27 1.37 12.75 -3.32
C ARG A 27 0.71 12.13 -2.09
N GLY A 28 0.99 10.88 -1.78
CA GLY A 28 0.57 10.20 -0.56
C GLY A 28 -0.70 9.36 -0.70
N ASP A 29 -1.36 9.36 -1.87
CA ASP A 29 -2.58 8.58 -2.11
C ASP A 29 -2.34 7.07 -2.07
N PHE A 30 -1.14 6.62 -2.48
CA PHE A 30 -0.78 5.21 -2.39
C PHE A 30 -0.75 4.69 -0.94
N ARG A 31 -0.48 5.56 0.05
CA ARG A 31 -0.57 5.16 1.48
C ARG A 31 -2.01 4.85 1.87
N LEU A 32 -2.98 5.60 1.34
CA LEU A 32 -4.40 5.34 1.57
C LEU A 32 -4.81 4.01 0.92
N ILE A 33 -4.38 3.78 -0.32
CA ILE A 33 -4.63 2.53 -1.06
C ILE A 33 -3.98 1.33 -0.35
N ASN A 34 -2.72 1.44 0.07
CA ASN A 34 -2.00 0.40 0.79
C ASN A 34 -2.67 0.07 2.15
N ARG A 35 -3.11 1.10 2.88
CA ARG A 35 -3.90 0.91 4.11
C ARG A 35 -5.23 0.21 3.81
N LEU A 36 -5.90 0.56 2.72
CA LEU A 36 -7.14 -0.10 2.31
C LEU A 36 -6.89 -1.58 1.99
N PHE A 37 -5.84 -1.91 1.24
CA PHE A 37 -5.48 -3.31 0.97
C PHE A 37 -5.18 -4.10 2.25
N ALA A 38 -4.44 -3.51 3.20
CA ALA A 38 -4.20 -4.14 4.49
C ALA A 38 -5.49 -4.35 5.31
N GLN A 39 -6.49 -3.47 5.18
CA GLN A 39 -7.81 -3.67 5.79
C GLN A 39 -8.60 -4.77 5.06
N ILE A 40 -8.57 -4.81 3.73
CA ILE A 40 -9.20 -5.87 2.92
C ILE A 40 -8.66 -7.23 3.33
N GLU A 41 -7.33 -7.39 3.40
CA GLU A 41 -6.69 -8.63 3.83
C GLU A 41 -7.12 -9.05 5.24
N ARG A 42 -7.21 -8.09 6.17
CA ARG A 42 -7.69 -8.33 7.54
C ARG A 42 -9.14 -8.80 7.57
N VAL A 43 -10.03 -8.12 6.84
CA VAL A 43 -11.45 -8.50 6.74
C VAL A 43 -11.57 -9.90 6.14
N MET A 44 -10.82 -10.20 5.08
CA MET A 44 -10.82 -11.53 4.47
C MET A 44 -10.36 -12.61 5.45
N LYS A 45 -9.25 -12.37 6.16
CA LYS A 45 -8.70 -13.33 7.13
C LYS A 45 -9.64 -13.59 8.31
N ILE A 46 -10.31 -12.55 8.82
CA ILE A 46 -11.26 -12.69 9.94
C ILE A 46 -12.51 -13.46 9.51
N ASN A 47 -12.98 -13.23 8.29
CA ASN A 47 -14.20 -13.85 7.77
C ASN A 47 -13.94 -15.14 6.97
N GLU A 48 -12.69 -15.64 6.97
CA GLU A 48 -12.26 -16.83 6.21
C GLU A 48 -12.62 -16.76 4.71
N LEU A 49 -12.62 -15.55 4.15
CA LEU A 49 -12.95 -15.30 2.75
C LEU A 49 -11.69 -15.41 1.88
N SER A 50 -11.82 -16.07 0.75
CA SER A 50 -10.75 -16.22 -0.25
C SER A 50 -10.90 -15.28 -1.45
N THR A 51 -12.03 -14.57 -1.56
CA THR A 51 -12.36 -13.69 -2.67
C THR A 51 -12.68 -12.29 -2.16
N ILE A 52 -12.14 -11.28 -2.83
CA ILE A 52 -12.52 -9.88 -2.60
C ILE A 52 -13.87 -9.63 -3.28
N THR A 53 -14.89 -9.32 -2.48
CA THR A 53 -16.21 -8.89 -2.95
C THR A 53 -16.45 -7.42 -2.60
N ASP A 54 -17.49 -6.81 -3.18
CA ASP A 54 -17.87 -5.43 -2.85
C ASP A 54 -18.14 -5.26 -1.34
N ASP A 55 -18.76 -6.26 -0.70
CA ASP A 55 -19.00 -6.27 0.75
C ASP A 55 -17.69 -6.24 1.57
N VAL A 56 -16.65 -6.95 1.11
CA VAL A 56 -15.33 -6.94 1.75
C VAL A 56 -14.67 -5.58 1.60
N ILE A 57 -14.80 -4.95 0.42
CA ILE A 57 -14.28 -3.61 0.17
C ILE A 57 -15.02 -2.59 1.05
N GLU A 58 -16.34 -2.68 1.16
CA GLU A 58 -17.15 -1.80 1.99
C GLU A 58 -16.81 -1.95 3.48
N ALA A 59 -16.67 -3.19 3.96
CA ALA A 59 -16.24 -3.47 5.33
C ALA A 59 -14.84 -2.90 5.61
N ALA A 60 -13.87 -3.11 4.70
CA ALA A 60 -12.52 -2.59 4.84
C ALA A 60 -12.45 -1.05 4.78
N ARG A 61 -13.31 -0.40 3.98
CA ARG A 61 -13.45 1.07 3.97
C ARG A 61 -14.07 1.59 5.25
N SER A 62 -15.01 0.85 5.85
CA SER A 62 -15.66 1.23 7.11
C SER A 62 -14.73 1.11 8.31
N THR A 63 -13.75 0.19 8.28
CA THR A 63 -12.68 0.11 9.29
C THR A 63 -11.57 1.13 9.08
N LEU A 64 -11.45 1.67 7.86
CA LEU A 64 -10.55 2.76 7.52
C LEU A 64 -11.09 4.07 8.11
N VAL A 65 -11.11 4.20 9.43
CA VAL A 65 -11.24 5.49 10.09
C VAL A 65 -10.06 6.33 9.59
N VAL A 66 -10.34 7.22 8.64
CA VAL A 66 -9.46 8.34 8.37
C VAL A 66 -9.43 9.08 9.69
N GLY A 67 -8.33 8.96 10.42
CA GLY A 67 -8.03 9.85 11.54
C GLY A 67 -7.84 11.24 10.96
N ILE A 68 -8.94 11.90 10.59
CA ILE A 68 -9.02 13.34 10.46
C ILE A 68 -9.04 13.86 11.89
N SER A 69 -7.86 14.16 12.41
CA SER A 69 -7.72 15.25 13.39
C SER A 69 -7.41 16.52 12.61
#